data_AF-A0A7S2LEX1-F1
#
_entry.id   AF-A0A7S2LEX1-F1
#
_cell.length_a   1.000
_cell.length_b   1.000
_cell.length_c   1.000
_cell.angle_alpha   90.00
_cell.angle_beta   90.00
_cell.angle_gamma   90.00
#
_symmetry.space_group_name_H-M   'P 1'
#
loop_
_entity.id
_entity.type
_entity.pdbx_description
1 polymer ?
#
loop_
_entity_poly.entity_id
_entity_poly.type
_entity_poly.pdbx_seq_one_letter_code
_entity_poly.pdbx_strand_id
1 'polypeptide(L)'
;KPISRPGIDGNVWQRHWRLYKSPAYNFNCTIRRRKKLYGSRVSAKLIYSKEIVSNMSSELLSLQDLFSKTIKYCVNCRQDLSKCTALRCSRCKVVHYCSRECQKSNFSLHKPYCKKIHALRLQLSNDEPTLAENEDEKKASQYKLAYAILTLGYHSTDTIERGKSIYEYSLLEYHKLLRKDPFWIGACESVVLLLAILGYDGLCISLISFMLSPPSMAVLEAYGRTRSDAESLSREARIREFTSICSANPDDIWIYGPDDSGRSFDLSAYENIRSLIPKQWGANVFQVPLMLVKMRQYARASNNSSPSLRKLKMMEIVEICRQVEYSADFLLPVLRSLFPDSRQRWGTTEVCGLLARMRGEIIEEEGEEEEDSDKPYEMNAWENSCSLFWMMLKDCYAFTPNILDVVEETIEEMTKQGINVIAEDPEAPTAAEFTDFVSYMADRQRSGLSALPPGFFEDQNH
;
A
#
# COMPACT_ATOMS: atom_id res chain seq x y z
N LYS A 1 10.99 -54.29 -51.44
CA LYS A 1 12.30 -54.63 -50.85
C LYS A 1 12.72 -53.47 -49.96
N PRO A 2 12.56 -53.55 -48.63
CA PRO A 2 12.91 -52.45 -47.75
C PRO A 2 14.40 -52.49 -47.41
N ILE A 3 14.99 -51.29 -47.37
CA ILE A 3 16.38 -51.02 -47.00
C ILE A 3 16.45 -50.96 -45.46
N SER A 4 17.37 -51.74 -44.91
CA SER A 4 17.68 -51.91 -43.50
C SER A 4 18.30 -50.64 -42.88
N ARG A 5 17.81 -50.26 -41.69
CA ARG A 5 18.48 -49.35 -40.75
C ARG A 5 19.39 -50.17 -39.82
N PRO A 6 20.60 -49.69 -39.48
CA PRO A 6 21.47 -50.36 -38.52
C PRO A 6 21.06 -50.05 -37.08
N GLY A 7 21.18 -51.07 -36.23
CA GLY A 7 20.87 -51.02 -34.80
C GLY A 7 21.86 -50.18 -34.00
N ILE A 8 21.33 -49.54 -32.97
CA ILE A 8 22.11 -48.89 -31.91
C ILE A 8 22.10 -49.86 -30.74
N ASP A 9 23.28 -50.43 -30.46
CA ASP A 9 23.55 -51.24 -29.29
C ASP A 9 23.51 -50.37 -28.03
N GLY A 10 22.89 -50.95 -27.00
CA GLY A 10 22.79 -50.38 -25.67
C GLY A 10 24.05 -50.56 -24.83
N ASN A 11 23.94 -50.03 -23.60
CA ASN A 11 24.84 -50.21 -22.46
C ASN A 11 26.09 -49.33 -22.39
N VAL A 12 25.88 -48.05 -22.10
CA VAL A 12 26.73 -47.29 -21.16
C VAL A 12 25.79 -46.42 -20.31
N TRP A 13 26.14 -46.16 -19.04
CA TRP A 13 25.35 -45.50 -17.98
C TRP A 13 24.66 -46.41 -16.95
N GLN A 14 25.46 -47.27 -16.30
CA GLN A 14 25.25 -47.60 -14.89
C GLN A 14 26.42 -47.03 -14.08
N ARG A 15 26.16 -46.00 -13.25
CA ARG A 15 26.79 -45.67 -11.95
C ARG A 15 26.71 -44.16 -11.66
N HIS A 16 25.62 -43.73 -11.02
CA HIS A 16 25.62 -42.89 -9.81
C HIS A 16 24.19 -42.44 -9.48
N TRP A 17 23.46 -43.31 -8.79
CA TRP A 17 22.29 -42.88 -8.01
C TRP A 17 22.10 -43.80 -6.82
N ARG A 18 22.77 -43.46 -5.71
CA ARG A 18 22.45 -43.89 -4.35
C ARG A 18 22.89 -42.77 -3.40
N LEU A 19 22.13 -42.60 -2.31
CA LEU A 19 22.21 -41.58 -1.24
C LEU A 19 21.48 -40.28 -1.68
N TYR A 20 20.23 -39.99 -1.31
CA TYR A 20 19.60 -40.05 0.01
C TYR A 20 18.12 -40.49 -0.07
N LYS A 21 17.74 -41.49 0.73
CA LYS A 21 16.35 -41.75 1.15
C LYS A 21 16.30 -41.55 2.67
N SER A 22 15.44 -40.66 3.16
CA SER A 22 14.87 -40.70 4.52
C SER A 22 13.71 -39.69 4.63
N PRO A 23 12.82 -39.79 5.63
CA PRO A 23 11.46 -40.25 5.39
C PRO A 23 10.39 -39.21 5.77
N ALA A 24 9.16 -39.50 5.35
CA ALA A 24 7.94 -38.78 5.70
C ALA A 24 7.86 -38.41 7.20
N TYR A 25 7.72 -37.12 7.47
CA TYR A 25 7.38 -36.59 8.79
C TYR A 25 5.89 -36.24 8.84
N ASN A 26 5.11 -37.10 9.49
CA ASN A 26 3.77 -36.82 10.00
C ASN A 26 3.89 -35.90 11.23
N PHE A 27 3.32 -34.70 11.18
CA PHE A 27 3.18 -33.84 12.35
C PHE A 27 1.83 -34.09 13.03
N ASN A 28 1.83 -34.99 14.02
CA ASN A 28 0.79 -35.07 15.05
C ASN A 28 1.27 -34.30 16.29
N CYS A 29 0.64 -33.16 16.56
CA CYS A 29 0.96 -32.33 17.71
C CYS A 29 0.45 -32.97 19.00
N THR A 30 1.33 -33.61 19.77
CA THR A 30 1.04 -34.07 21.14
C THR A 30 1.74 -33.15 22.14
N ILE A 31 0.97 -32.29 22.80
CA ILE A 31 1.42 -31.41 23.89
C ILE A 31 1.76 -32.26 25.12
N ARG A 32 3.06 -32.43 25.41
CA ARG A 32 3.54 -32.93 26.72
C ARG A 32 4.06 -31.77 27.57
N ARG A 33 3.39 -31.57 28.70
CA ARG A 33 3.73 -30.63 29.78
C ARG A 33 5.17 -30.83 30.28
N ARG A 34 5.97 -29.76 30.24
CA ARG A 34 7.10 -29.56 31.17
C ARG A 34 6.91 -28.24 31.92
N LYS A 35 6.50 -28.35 33.19
CA LYS A 35 6.69 -27.31 34.20
C LYS A 35 8.16 -27.33 34.62
N LYS A 36 8.87 -26.21 34.54
CA LYS A 36 9.85 -25.75 35.54
C LYS A 36 10.39 -24.34 35.22
N LEU A 37 10.12 -23.43 36.16
CA LEU A 37 11.01 -22.38 36.71
C LEU A 37 11.75 -21.46 35.71
N TYR A 38 11.16 -20.30 35.44
CA TYR A 38 11.90 -19.03 35.38
C TYR A 38 11.09 -17.94 36.08
N GLY A 39 11.63 -17.45 37.20
CA GLY A 39 11.11 -16.33 37.95
C GLY A 39 11.52 -14.99 37.33
N SER A 40 10.62 -14.02 37.45
CA SER A 40 10.88 -12.59 37.59
C SER A 40 11.70 -11.90 36.50
N ARG A 41 11.05 -11.62 35.34
CA ARG A 41 11.34 -10.45 34.47
C ARG A 41 10.23 -10.18 33.42
N VAL A 42 8.96 -10.36 33.78
CA VAL A 42 7.82 -10.21 32.84
C VAL A 42 7.10 -8.86 32.97
N SER A 43 7.40 -8.06 33.98
CA SER A 43 6.60 -6.86 34.31
C SER A 43 6.77 -5.70 33.33
N ALA A 44 7.96 -5.47 32.77
CA ALA A 44 8.21 -4.33 31.88
C ALA A 44 7.67 -4.53 30.44
N LYS A 45 7.63 -5.79 29.96
CA LYS A 45 7.21 -6.10 28.58
C LYS A 45 5.68 -6.07 28.39
N LEU A 46 4.93 -6.21 29.48
CA LEU A 46 3.45 -6.18 29.47
C LEU A 46 2.88 -4.76 29.54
N ILE A 47 3.64 -3.81 30.09
CA ILE A 47 3.25 -2.39 30.21
C ILE A 47 3.35 -1.71 28.83
N TYR A 48 4.45 -1.94 28.11
CA TYR A 48 4.70 -1.38 26.77
C TYR A 48 3.62 -1.74 25.73
N SER A 49 3.08 -2.96 25.79
CA SER A 49 2.08 -3.43 24.82
C SER A 49 0.66 -2.89 25.05
N LYS A 50 0.31 -2.49 26.27
CA LYS A 50 -1.05 -1.99 26.59
C LYS A 50 -1.24 -0.55 26.17
N GLU A 51 -0.19 0.25 26.26
CA GLU A 51 -0.17 1.66 25.89
C GLU A 51 -0.24 1.86 24.37
N ILE A 52 0.49 1.07 23.59
CA ILE A 52 0.46 1.10 22.11
C ILE A 52 -0.93 0.76 21.55
N VAL A 53 -1.58 -0.30 22.07
CA VAL A 53 -2.93 -0.69 21.63
C VAL A 53 -3.96 0.35 22.02
N SER A 54 -3.77 0.97 23.19
CA SER A 54 -4.66 2.02 23.67
C SER A 54 -4.61 3.28 22.81
N ASN A 55 -3.38 3.72 22.51
CA ASN A 55 -3.10 4.91 21.72
C ASN A 55 -3.50 4.74 20.26
N MET A 56 -3.28 3.56 19.66
CA MET A 56 -3.80 3.31 18.31
C MET A 56 -5.31 3.25 18.26
N SER A 57 -5.97 2.64 19.24
CA SER A 57 -7.44 2.62 19.29
C SER A 57 -8.02 4.03 19.38
N SER A 58 -7.44 4.91 20.21
CA SER A 58 -7.89 6.29 20.39
C SER A 58 -7.53 7.20 19.20
N GLU A 59 -6.32 7.10 18.64
CA GLU A 59 -5.89 7.84 17.46
C GLU A 59 -6.64 7.42 16.19
N LEU A 60 -6.97 6.13 16.07
CA LEU A 60 -7.73 5.62 14.93
C LEU A 60 -9.23 5.89 15.03
N LEU A 61 -9.77 5.99 16.25
CA LEU A 61 -11.13 6.54 16.49
C LEU A 61 -11.19 8.04 16.14
N SER A 62 -10.06 8.74 16.19
CA SER A 62 -9.90 10.14 15.77
C SER A 62 -9.81 10.34 14.25
N LEU A 63 -9.60 9.32 13.41
CA LEU A 63 -9.52 9.54 11.95
C LEU A 63 -10.78 10.19 11.36
N GLN A 64 -11.97 9.83 11.84
CA GLN A 64 -13.21 10.48 11.39
C GLN A 64 -13.24 11.96 11.81
N ASP A 65 -12.81 12.27 13.02
CA ASP A 65 -12.75 13.64 13.53
C ASP A 65 -11.66 14.45 12.83
N LEU A 66 -10.51 13.83 12.56
CA LEU A 66 -9.40 14.39 11.80
C LEU A 66 -9.86 14.77 10.39
N PHE A 67 -10.52 13.85 9.68
CA PHE A 67 -11.01 14.09 8.32
C PHE A 67 -12.27 14.95 8.28
N SER A 68 -13.02 15.07 9.38
CA SER A 68 -14.16 15.99 9.45
C SER A 68 -13.73 17.45 9.29
N LYS A 69 -12.48 17.77 9.68
CA LYS A 69 -11.89 19.10 9.59
C LYS A 69 -11.25 19.40 8.24
N THR A 70 -11.09 18.40 7.37
CA THR A 70 -10.47 18.61 6.07
C THR A 70 -11.31 19.52 5.20
N ILE A 71 -10.68 20.55 4.65
CA ILE A 71 -11.30 21.46 3.69
C ILE A 71 -11.78 20.65 2.49
N LYS A 72 -13.07 20.77 2.19
CA LYS A 72 -13.67 20.10 1.03
C LYS A 72 -13.61 21.06 -0.15
N TYR A 73 -13.19 20.55 -1.29
CA TYR A 73 -13.19 21.31 -2.54
C TYR A 73 -14.30 20.81 -3.46
N CYS A 74 -14.84 21.70 -4.29
CA CYS A 74 -15.69 21.28 -5.38
C CYS A 74 -14.87 20.45 -6.37
N VAL A 75 -15.28 19.21 -6.60
CA VAL A 75 -14.60 18.29 -7.53
C VAL A 75 -14.54 18.85 -8.96
N ASN A 76 -15.49 19.72 -9.34
CA ASN A 76 -15.54 20.31 -10.68
C ASN A 76 -14.74 21.63 -10.77
N CYS A 77 -15.17 22.67 -10.06
CA CYS A 77 -14.61 24.02 -10.22
C CYS A 77 -13.49 24.38 -9.22
N ARG A 78 -13.15 23.46 -8.30
CA ARG A 78 -12.05 23.60 -7.33
C ARG A 78 -12.29 24.68 -6.26
N GLN A 79 -13.50 25.23 -6.18
CA GLN A 79 -13.84 26.18 -5.14
C GLN A 79 -13.82 25.52 -3.76
N ASP A 80 -13.22 26.22 -2.79
CA ASP A 80 -13.28 25.88 -1.37
C ASP A 80 -14.73 25.91 -0.87
N LEU A 81 -15.21 24.76 -0.42
CA LEU A 81 -16.58 24.57 0.02
C LEU A 81 -16.81 25.01 1.47
N SER A 82 -15.78 25.41 2.22
CA SER A 82 -15.98 26.05 3.53
C SER A 82 -16.72 27.40 3.40
N LYS A 83 -16.68 28.00 2.20
CA LYS A 83 -17.25 29.31 1.87
C LYS A 83 -18.64 29.23 1.23
N CYS A 84 -19.18 28.04 0.99
CA CYS A 84 -20.49 27.87 0.33
C CYS A 84 -21.23 26.62 0.82
N THR A 85 -22.52 26.50 0.52
CA THR A 85 -23.29 25.30 0.86
C THR A 85 -22.86 24.12 -0.02
N ALA A 86 -22.05 23.22 0.54
CA ALA A 86 -21.59 22.03 -0.15
C ALA A 86 -22.75 21.07 -0.50
N LEU A 87 -22.98 20.83 -1.79
CA LEU A 87 -23.85 19.77 -2.29
C LEU A 87 -23.08 18.45 -2.33
N ARG A 88 -23.50 17.48 -1.53
CA ARG A 88 -22.95 16.12 -1.54
C ARG A 88 -23.76 15.26 -2.51
N CYS A 89 -23.10 14.45 -3.34
CA CYS A 89 -23.82 13.50 -4.19
C CYS A 89 -24.65 12.54 -3.32
N SER A 90 -25.98 12.56 -3.47
CA SER A 90 -26.90 11.79 -2.60
C SER A 90 -26.71 10.28 -2.70
N ARG A 91 -26.30 9.79 -3.88
CA ARG A 91 -26.12 8.36 -4.17
C ARG A 91 -24.82 7.81 -3.59
N CYS A 92 -23.67 8.34 -4.02
CA CYS A 92 -22.37 7.83 -3.58
C CYS A 92 -21.87 8.47 -2.29
N LYS A 93 -22.39 9.63 -1.88
CA LYS A 93 -22.00 10.34 -0.66
C LYS A 93 -20.48 10.59 -0.52
N VAL A 94 -19.70 10.60 -1.60
CA VAL A 94 -18.23 10.80 -1.55
C VAL A 94 -17.85 12.18 -2.06
N VAL A 95 -18.30 12.54 -3.27
CA VAL A 95 -17.96 13.80 -3.92
C VAL A 95 -18.85 14.97 -3.45
N HIS A 96 -18.26 16.15 -3.44
CA HIS A 96 -18.90 17.41 -3.06
C HIS A 96 -18.80 18.44 -4.19
N TYR A 97 -19.83 19.28 -4.31
CA TYR A 97 -19.96 20.31 -5.33
C TYR A 97 -20.44 21.62 -4.71
N CYS A 98 -20.07 22.77 -5.28
CA CYS A 98 -20.63 24.06 -4.85
C CYS A 98 -22.01 24.33 -5.44
N SER A 99 -22.37 23.68 -6.55
CA SER A 99 -23.63 23.92 -7.26
C SER A 99 -24.09 22.69 -8.08
N ARG A 100 -25.35 22.71 -8.55
CA ARG A 100 -25.91 21.64 -9.39
C ARG A 100 -25.26 21.61 -10.77
N GLU A 101 -24.82 22.76 -11.28
CA GLU A 101 -24.11 22.91 -12.54
C GLU A 101 -22.77 22.18 -12.46
N CYS A 102 -22.00 22.41 -11.38
CA CYS A 102 -20.75 21.69 -11.13
C CYS A 102 -20.96 20.18 -11.02
N GLN A 103 -22.05 19.74 -10.37
CA GLN A 103 -22.41 18.32 -10.31
C GLN A 103 -22.70 17.74 -11.70
N LYS A 104 -23.43 18.47 -12.56
CA LYS A 104 -23.75 18.03 -13.92
C LYS A 104 -22.50 17.95 -14.80
N SER A 105 -21.62 18.94 -14.74
CA SER A 105 -20.39 18.99 -15.54
C SER A 105 -19.43 17.84 -15.22
N ASN A 106 -19.26 17.50 -13.94
CA ASN A 106 -18.41 16.38 -13.53
C ASN A 106 -19.10 15.00 -13.65
N PHE A 107 -20.40 14.96 -13.98
CA PHE A 107 -21.17 13.72 -13.93
C PHE A 107 -20.65 12.64 -14.89
N SER A 108 -20.11 13.00 -16.06
CA SER A 108 -19.58 12.03 -17.03
C SER A 108 -18.45 11.18 -16.44
N LEU A 109 -17.48 11.81 -15.78
CA LEU A 109 -16.37 11.15 -15.07
C LEU A 109 -16.86 10.46 -13.79
N HIS A 110 -17.78 11.09 -13.06
CA HIS A 110 -18.27 10.59 -11.78
C HIS A 110 -19.18 9.35 -11.91
N LYS A 111 -20.04 9.29 -12.94
CA LYS A 111 -21.11 8.30 -13.12
C LYS A 111 -20.68 6.83 -12.98
N PRO A 112 -19.60 6.34 -13.64
CA PRO A 112 -19.20 4.94 -13.54
C PRO A 112 -18.89 4.54 -12.09
N TYR A 113 -18.10 5.36 -11.39
CA TYR A 113 -17.73 5.10 -10.00
C TYR A 113 -18.88 5.34 -9.02
N CYS A 114 -19.74 6.34 -9.27
CA CYS A 114 -20.92 6.63 -8.45
C CYS A 114 -21.83 5.40 -8.32
N LYS A 115 -22.07 4.73 -9.45
CA LYS A 115 -22.92 3.53 -9.51
C LYS A 115 -22.25 2.35 -8.79
N LYS A 116 -20.95 2.15 -9.03
CA LYS A 116 -20.14 1.10 -8.38
C LYS A 116 -20.09 1.25 -6.85
N ILE A 117 -19.74 2.46 -6.37
CA ILE A 117 -19.67 2.78 -4.92
C ILE A 117 -21.03 2.58 -4.24
N HIS A 118 -22.11 2.99 -4.90
CA HIS A 118 -23.45 2.82 -4.34
C HIS A 118 -23.87 1.35 -4.25
N ALA A 119 -23.62 0.57 -5.31
CA ALA A 119 -23.92 -0.86 -5.32
C ALA A 119 -23.14 -1.60 -4.21
N LEU A 120 -21.85 -1.34 -4.07
CA LEU A 120 -21.01 -1.94 -3.03
C LEU A 120 -21.49 -1.59 -1.61
N ARG A 121 -21.97 -0.35 -1.40
CA ARG A 121 -22.55 0.03 -0.10
C ARG A 121 -23.88 -0.65 0.19
N LEU A 122 -24.73 -0.86 -0.83
CA LEU A 122 -25.98 -1.60 -0.66
C LEU A 122 -25.72 -3.07 -0.34
N GLN A 123 -24.74 -3.68 -1.00
CA GLN A 123 -24.30 -5.04 -0.67
C GLN A 123 -23.89 -5.11 0.80
N LEU A 124 -22.98 -4.24 1.24
CA LEU A 124 -22.51 -4.22 2.63
C LEU A 124 -23.59 -3.88 3.67
N SER A 125 -24.73 -3.26 3.28
CA SER A 125 -25.84 -2.93 4.18
C SER A 125 -26.95 -3.98 4.24
N ASN A 126 -27.15 -4.73 3.16
CA ASN A 126 -28.24 -5.69 3.04
C ASN A 126 -27.93 -7.05 3.66
N ASP A 127 -26.66 -7.29 3.99
CA ASP A 127 -26.22 -8.43 4.80
C ASP A 127 -26.75 -8.28 6.25
N GLU A 128 -28.05 -8.52 6.43
CA GLU A 128 -28.56 -9.02 7.70
C GLU A 128 -27.72 -10.25 8.08
N PRO A 129 -27.34 -10.41 9.34
CA PRO A 129 -26.47 -11.50 9.79
C PRO A 129 -27.16 -12.86 9.62
N THR A 130 -27.21 -13.37 8.39
CA THR A 130 -27.51 -14.77 8.15
C THR A 130 -26.30 -15.56 8.65
N LEU A 131 -26.56 -16.58 9.47
CA LEU A 131 -25.64 -17.14 10.47
C LEU A 131 -24.38 -17.84 9.93
N ALA A 132 -24.05 -17.72 8.65
CA ALA A 132 -22.83 -18.28 8.06
C ALA A 132 -22.37 -17.57 6.78
N GLU A 133 -22.77 -16.32 6.53
CA GLU A 133 -22.22 -15.58 5.38
C GLU A 133 -20.70 -15.43 5.48
N ASN A 134 -20.05 -15.59 4.33
CA ASN A 134 -18.61 -15.65 4.18
C ASN A 134 -17.98 -14.30 4.54
N GLU A 135 -17.44 -14.18 5.75
CA GLU A 135 -16.79 -12.96 6.25
C GLU A 135 -15.74 -12.42 5.28
N ASP A 136 -15.05 -13.31 4.55
CA ASP A 136 -14.03 -12.95 3.57
C ASP A 136 -14.62 -12.27 2.33
N GLU A 137 -15.83 -12.64 1.91
CA GLU A 137 -16.53 -11.96 0.82
C GLU A 137 -16.91 -10.52 1.21
N LYS A 138 -17.32 -10.33 2.47
CA LYS A 138 -17.60 -9.00 3.02
C LYS A 138 -16.34 -8.14 3.10
N LYS A 139 -15.22 -8.73 3.54
CA LYS A 139 -13.90 -8.08 3.54
C LYS A 139 -13.48 -7.68 2.12
N ALA A 140 -13.63 -8.59 1.15
CA ALA A 140 -13.33 -8.32 -0.25
C ALA A 140 -14.21 -7.21 -0.85
N SER A 141 -15.51 -7.19 -0.52
CA SER A 141 -16.44 -6.15 -0.95
C SER A 141 -16.12 -4.79 -0.33
N GLN A 142 -15.74 -4.77 0.95
CA GLN A 142 -15.24 -3.58 1.64
C GLN A 142 -13.96 -3.03 1.00
N TYR A 143 -13.02 -3.90 0.63
CA TYR A 143 -11.82 -3.49 -0.11
C TYR A 143 -12.15 -2.91 -1.48
N LYS A 144 -13.02 -3.59 -2.24
CA LYS A 144 -13.51 -3.10 -3.54
C LYS A 144 -14.16 -1.73 -3.42
N LEU A 145 -14.87 -1.46 -2.32
CA LEU A 145 -15.45 -0.14 -2.02
C LEU A 145 -14.35 0.90 -1.80
N ALA A 146 -13.39 0.62 -0.92
CA ALA A 146 -12.27 1.52 -0.64
C ALA A 146 -11.49 1.86 -1.91
N TYR A 147 -11.18 0.84 -2.71
CA TYR A 147 -10.48 0.99 -4.00
C TYR A 147 -11.31 1.79 -5.02
N ALA A 148 -12.62 1.55 -5.12
CA ALA A 148 -13.47 2.33 -6.02
C ALA A 148 -13.53 3.82 -5.65
N ILE A 149 -13.45 4.15 -4.36
CA ILE A 149 -13.35 5.53 -3.88
C ILE A 149 -11.99 6.14 -4.22
N LEU A 150 -10.91 5.40 -4.01
CA LEU A 150 -9.54 5.82 -4.38
C LEU A 150 -9.47 6.17 -5.87
N THR A 151 -9.96 5.26 -6.71
CA THR A 151 -10.00 5.39 -8.17
C THR A 151 -10.84 6.59 -8.60
N LEU A 152 -11.99 6.82 -7.95
CA LEU A 152 -12.81 8.01 -8.20
C LEU A 152 -12.03 9.29 -7.90
N GLY A 153 -11.30 9.35 -6.78
CA GLY A 153 -10.46 10.49 -6.43
C GLY A 153 -9.47 10.77 -7.55
N TYR A 154 -8.69 9.77 -7.93
CA TYR A 154 -7.67 9.88 -8.97
C TYR A 154 -8.21 10.37 -10.32
N HIS A 155 -9.32 9.83 -10.82
CA HIS A 155 -9.85 10.25 -12.13
C HIS A 155 -10.69 11.52 -12.10
N SER A 156 -11.19 11.92 -10.93
CA SER A 156 -12.06 13.11 -10.83
C SER A 156 -11.32 14.35 -10.41
N THR A 157 -10.06 14.23 -10.00
CA THR A 157 -9.24 15.35 -9.56
C THR A 157 -7.89 15.30 -10.24
N ASP A 158 -7.40 16.45 -10.67
CA ASP A 158 -6.11 16.60 -11.34
C ASP A 158 -4.95 16.76 -10.36
N THR A 159 -5.21 16.85 -9.05
CA THR A 159 -4.19 16.93 -8.02
C THR A 159 -4.59 16.16 -6.76
N ILE A 160 -3.59 15.65 -6.01
CA ILE A 160 -3.86 14.92 -4.77
C ILE A 160 -4.57 15.82 -3.75
N GLU A 161 -4.21 17.10 -3.63
CA GLU A 161 -4.85 18.01 -2.67
C GLU A 161 -6.35 18.20 -2.95
N ARG A 162 -6.71 18.29 -4.24
CA ARG A 162 -8.11 18.43 -4.67
C ARG A 162 -8.89 17.15 -4.40
N GLY A 163 -8.24 16.00 -4.61
CA GLY A 163 -8.76 14.69 -4.28
C GLY A 163 -8.70 14.33 -2.80
N LYS A 164 -8.01 15.11 -1.95
CA LYS A 164 -7.68 14.76 -0.57
C LYS A 164 -8.88 14.26 0.22
N SER A 165 -9.99 15.01 0.21
CA SER A 165 -11.22 14.59 0.91
C SER A 165 -11.80 13.27 0.39
N ILE A 166 -11.64 12.94 -0.90
CA ILE A 166 -12.06 11.66 -1.48
C ILE A 166 -11.11 10.55 -1.04
N TYR A 167 -9.81 10.80 -1.05
CA TYR A 167 -8.80 9.85 -0.58
C TYR A 167 -8.96 9.53 0.91
N GLU A 168 -9.29 10.52 1.73
CA GLU A 168 -9.64 10.31 3.14
C GLU A 168 -10.87 9.40 3.30
N TYR A 169 -11.89 9.52 2.42
CA TYR A 169 -12.99 8.55 2.41
C TYR A 169 -12.53 7.14 2.06
N SER A 170 -11.60 6.99 1.10
CA SER A 170 -11.02 5.68 0.77
C SER A 170 -10.26 5.11 1.97
N LEU A 171 -9.43 5.94 2.60
CA LEU A 171 -8.66 5.62 3.81
C LEU A 171 -9.56 5.16 4.96
N LEU A 172 -10.71 5.83 5.17
CA LEU A 172 -11.71 5.40 6.15
C LEU A 172 -12.28 4.01 5.83
N GLU A 173 -12.55 3.70 4.56
CA GLU A 173 -13.08 2.39 4.18
C GLU A 173 -12.02 1.28 4.31
N TYR A 174 -10.76 1.54 3.96
CA TYR A 174 -9.66 0.61 4.25
C TYR A 174 -9.44 0.43 5.76
N HIS A 175 -9.53 1.51 6.53
CA HIS A 175 -9.39 1.44 7.97
C HIS A 175 -10.50 0.58 8.61
N LYS A 176 -11.75 0.69 8.14
CA LYS A 176 -12.83 -0.22 8.59
C LYS A 176 -12.49 -1.69 8.33
N LEU A 177 -11.77 -1.99 7.25
CA LEU A 177 -11.32 -3.34 6.94
C LEU A 177 -10.23 -3.79 7.92
N LEU A 178 -9.21 -2.96 8.18
CA LEU A 178 -8.17 -3.26 9.17
C LEU A 178 -8.72 -3.47 10.59
N ARG A 179 -9.81 -2.79 10.96
CA ARG A 179 -10.47 -3.02 12.26
C ARG A 179 -11.12 -4.40 12.37
N LYS A 180 -11.54 -4.98 11.24
CA LYS A 180 -12.08 -6.35 11.19
C LYS A 180 -10.96 -7.36 11.12
N ASP A 181 -9.94 -7.06 10.31
CA ASP A 181 -8.81 -7.94 10.05
C ASP A 181 -7.52 -7.13 9.90
N PRO A 182 -6.74 -6.97 10.99
CA PRO A 182 -5.52 -6.18 10.97
C PRO A 182 -4.40 -6.84 10.16
N PHE A 183 -4.55 -8.12 9.81
CA PHE A 183 -3.57 -8.88 9.03
C PHE A 183 -3.93 -8.94 7.55
N TRP A 184 -4.95 -8.20 7.12
CA TRP A 184 -5.34 -8.13 5.72
C TRP A 184 -4.34 -7.25 4.95
N ILE A 185 -3.24 -7.88 4.52
CA ILE A 185 -2.01 -7.28 3.99
C ILE A 185 -2.32 -6.17 2.96
N GLY A 186 -3.16 -6.47 1.97
CA GLY A 186 -3.49 -5.51 0.90
C GLY A 186 -4.16 -4.22 1.38
N ALA A 187 -4.96 -4.24 2.46
CA ALA A 187 -5.52 -3.02 3.03
C ALA A 187 -4.49 -2.27 3.84
N CYS A 188 -3.60 -2.98 4.52
CA CYS A 188 -2.61 -2.32 5.34
C CYS A 188 -1.60 -1.57 4.49
N GLU A 189 -1.10 -2.22 3.44
CA GLU A 189 -0.32 -1.57 2.37
C GLU A 189 -1.03 -0.34 1.81
N SER A 190 -2.31 -0.49 1.46
CA SER A 190 -3.12 0.61 0.92
C SER A 190 -3.22 1.79 1.90
N VAL A 191 -3.40 1.52 3.20
CA VAL A 191 -3.51 2.54 4.25
C VAL A 191 -2.18 3.23 4.48
N VAL A 192 -1.10 2.48 4.68
CA VAL A 192 0.23 3.04 4.96
C VAL A 192 0.68 3.90 3.78
N LEU A 193 0.51 3.40 2.55
CA LEU A 193 0.90 4.12 1.35
C LEU A 193 0.07 5.39 1.16
N LEU A 194 -1.25 5.31 1.33
CA LEU A 194 -2.12 6.47 1.22
C LEU A 194 -1.86 7.51 2.32
N LEU A 195 -1.54 7.09 3.55
CA LEU A 195 -1.12 8.00 4.63
C LEU A 195 0.16 8.76 4.25
N ALA A 196 1.17 8.04 3.73
CA ALA A 196 2.41 8.65 3.28
C ALA A 196 2.18 9.63 2.11
N ILE A 197 1.37 9.25 1.12
CA ILE A 197 1.00 10.10 -0.01
C ILE A 197 0.31 11.39 0.48
N LEU A 198 -0.67 11.27 1.37
CA LEU A 198 -1.50 12.40 1.82
C LEU A 198 -0.85 13.34 2.85
N GLY A 199 0.39 13.07 3.28
CA GLY A 199 1.07 13.93 4.25
C GLY A 199 0.92 13.52 5.71
N TYR A 200 0.30 12.37 6.02
CA TYR A 200 0.03 11.94 7.40
C TYR A 200 1.21 11.17 7.99
N ASP A 201 2.39 11.81 8.02
CA ASP A 201 3.66 11.19 8.38
C ASP A 201 3.61 10.47 9.74
N GLY A 202 3.06 11.13 10.77
CA GLY A 202 2.96 10.56 12.11
C GLY A 202 2.09 9.30 12.18
N LEU A 203 0.89 9.35 11.59
CA LEU A 203 -0.01 8.19 11.52
C LEU A 203 0.60 7.04 10.70
N CYS A 204 1.27 7.37 9.60
CA CYS A 204 1.99 6.41 8.77
C CYS A 204 3.04 5.67 9.59
N ILE A 205 3.92 6.40 10.30
CA ILE A 205 4.98 5.79 11.11
C ILE A 205 4.39 4.97 12.26
N SER A 206 3.39 5.48 12.98
CA SER A 206 2.72 4.75 14.06
C SER A 206 2.15 3.42 13.58
N LEU A 207 1.50 3.41 12.42
CA LEU A 207 0.93 2.20 11.84
C LEU A 207 2.02 1.20 11.42
N ILE A 208 3.08 1.65 10.75
CA ILE A 208 4.23 0.78 10.39
C ILE A 208 4.82 0.17 11.67
N SER A 209 5.07 0.99 12.69
CA SER A 209 5.64 0.51 13.97
C SER A 209 4.78 -0.58 14.61
N PHE A 210 3.45 -0.40 14.60
CA PHE A 210 2.53 -1.40 15.12
C PHE A 210 2.57 -2.71 14.34
N MET A 211 2.62 -2.63 13.01
CA MET A 211 2.66 -3.83 12.18
C MET A 211 3.94 -4.64 12.37
N LEU A 212 5.06 -3.96 12.60
CA LEU A 212 6.36 -4.59 12.81
C LEU A 212 6.56 -5.09 14.24
N SER A 213 5.87 -4.49 15.20
CA SER A 213 5.88 -4.90 16.60
C SER A 213 4.45 -5.09 17.10
N PRO A 214 3.72 -6.10 16.58
CA PRO A 214 2.37 -6.33 17.04
C PRO A 214 2.41 -6.72 18.53
N PRO A 215 1.47 -6.22 19.34
CA PRO A 215 1.33 -6.67 20.72
C PRO A 215 1.13 -8.19 20.75
N SER A 216 1.68 -8.87 21.76
CA SER A 216 1.54 -10.33 21.86
C SER A 216 0.07 -10.76 21.84
N MET A 217 -0.24 -11.90 21.21
CA MET A 217 -1.62 -12.43 21.17
C MET A 217 -2.24 -12.57 22.57
N ALA A 218 -1.45 -12.88 23.60
CA ALA A 218 -1.93 -12.93 24.98
C ALA A 218 -2.47 -11.58 25.48
N VAL A 219 -1.90 -10.46 25.03
CA VAL A 219 -2.35 -9.10 25.37
C VAL A 219 -3.66 -8.79 24.65
N LEU A 220 -3.77 -9.17 23.37
CA LEU A 220 -5.00 -9.01 22.58
C LEU A 220 -6.14 -9.89 23.12
N GLU A 221 -5.84 -11.14 23.49
CA GLU A 221 -6.80 -12.05 24.11
C GLU A 221 -7.24 -11.59 25.50
N ALA A 222 -6.32 -11.08 26.32
CA ALA A 222 -6.67 -10.52 27.62
C ALA A 222 -7.64 -9.33 27.46
N TYR A 223 -7.46 -8.50 26.44
CA TYR A 223 -8.38 -7.43 26.08
C TYR A 223 -9.75 -7.94 25.60
N GLY A 224 -9.75 -9.02 24.79
CA GLY A 224 -10.97 -9.68 24.34
C GLY A 224 -11.78 -10.32 25.47
N ARG A 225 -11.12 -10.87 26.50
CA ARG A 225 -11.78 -11.48 27.66
C ARG A 225 -12.39 -10.46 28.62
N THR A 226 -11.78 -9.30 28.80
CA THR A 226 -12.38 -8.19 29.58
C THR A 226 -13.66 -7.62 28.95
N ARG A 227 -14.00 -8.04 27.73
CA ARG A 227 -15.17 -7.57 26.97
C ARG A 227 -16.46 -8.30 27.35
N SER A 228 -16.41 -9.50 27.95
CA SER A 228 -17.61 -10.27 28.33
C SER A 228 -18.27 -9.78 29.62
N ASP A 229 -17.51 -9.10 30.49
CA ASP A 229 -17.99 -8.76 31.84
C ASP A 229 -18.44 -7.28 31.96
N ALA A 230 -18.32 -6.50 30.87
CA ALA A 230 -18.52 -5.05 30.84
C ALA A 230 -19.76 -4.61 30.05
N GLU A 231 -20.85 -5.39 30.09
CA GLU A 231 -22.11 -5.06 29.41
C GLU A 231 -22.92 -3.93 30.08
N SER A 232 -22.59 -3.51 31.31
CA SER A 232 -23.40 -2.52 32.06
C SER A 232 -22.97 -1.06 31.92
N LEU A 233 -21.81 -0.76 31.34
CA LEU A 233 -21.33 0.63 31.21
C LEU A 233 -21.78 1.26 29.88
N SER A 234 -22.26 2.51 29.93
CA SER A 234 -22.55 3.26 28.71
C SER A 234 -21.28 3.40 27.86
N ARG A 235 -21.44 3.50 26.54
CA ARG A 235 -20.31 3.65 25.61
C ARG A 235 -19.46 4.87 25.95
N GLU A 236 -20.08 5.99 26.35
CA GLU A 236 -19.37 7.17 26.87
C GLU A 236 -18.63 6.92 28.19
N ALA A 237 -19.18 6.13 29.12
CA ALA A 237 -18.52 5.82 30.39
C ALA A 237 -17.25 4.96 30.18
N ARG A 238 -17.31 4.00 29.24
CA ARG A 238 -16.17 3.15 28.86
C ARG A 238 -15.05 3.94 28.19
N ILE A 239 -15.40 4.94 27.38
CA ILE A 239 -14.42 5.84 26.76
C ILE A 239 -13.81 6.75 27.83
N ARG A 240 -14.60 7.33 28.74
CA ARG A 240 -14.09 8.20 29.81
C ARG A 240 -13.19 7.47 30.82
N GLU A 241 -13.54 6.24 31.20
CA GLU A 241 -12.72 5.42 32.10
C GLU A 241 -11.37 5.06 31.45
N PHE A 242 -11.41 4.67 30.17
CA PHE A 242 -10.22 4.40 29.38
C PHE A 242 -9.33 5.65 29.19
N THR A 243 -9.92 6.80 28.89
CA THR A 243 -9.18 8.08 28.78
C THR A 243 -8.61 8.52 30.14
N SER A 244 -9.35 8.33 31.23
CA SER A 244 -8.91 8.65 32.60
C SER A 244 -7.69 7.82 33.01
N ILE A 245 -7.71 6.51 32.76
CA ILE A 245 -6.60 5.58 33.05
C ILE A 245 -5.35 5.91 32.22
N CYS A 246 -5.52 6.33 30.96
CA CYS A 246 -4.39 6.71 30.10
C CYS A 246 -3.84 8.10 30.42
N SER A 247 -4.63 9.00 31.04
CA SER A 247 -4.20 10.36 31.40
C SER A 247 -3.50 10.47 32.76
N ALA A 248 -3.46 9.40 33.55
CA ALA A 248 -2.96 9.41 34.93
C ALA A 248 -1.42 9.26 35.06
N ASN A 249 -0.67 9.23 33.95
CA ASN A 249 0.80 9.12 33.97
C ASN A 249 1.43 10.31 33.21
N PRO A 250 1.92 11.35 33.92
CA PRO A 250 2.39 12.58 33.29
C PRO A 250 3.82 12.53 32.72
N ASP A 251 4.55 11.41 32.86
CA ASP A 251 6.01 11.39 32.62
C ASP A 251 6.49 10.64 31.36
N ASP A 252 5.62 10.15 30.47
CA ASP A 252 6.04 9.62 29.16
C ASP A 252 5.27 10.31 28.02
N ILE A 253 5.84 11.43 27.58
CA ILE A 253 5.37 12.25 26.46
C ILE A 253 5.80 11.59 25.16
N TRP A 254 4.95 10.77 24.54
CA TRP A 254 5.00 10.54 23.10
C TRP A 254 3.60 10.38 22.50
N ILE A 255 3.47 10.95 21.30
CA ILE A 255 2.36 10.85 20.35
C ILE A 255 1.12 11.68 20.71
N TYR A 256 1.22 12.99 20.50
CA TYR A 256 0.07 13.78 20.08
C TYR A 256 0.07 13.87 18.55
N GLY A 257 -1.13 13.83 17.96
CA GLY A 257 -1.40 14.15 16.54
C GLY A 257 -0.97 15.57 16.14
N PRO A 258 -1.44 16.10 15.00
CA PRO A 258 -0.75 17.15 14.25
C PRO A 258 -0.71 18.47 15.03
N ASP A 259 0.33 18.66 15.82
CA ASP A 259 0.78 19.97 16.21
C ASP A 259 1.83 20.42 15.19
N ASP A 260 1.54 21.54 14.53
CA ASP A 260 2.49 22.36 13.75
C ASP A 260 3.66 22.90 14.63
N SER A 261 3.95 22.27 15.78
CA SER A 261 4.91 22.70 16.80
C SER A 261 6.37 22.48 16.43
N GLY A 262 6.67 21.97 15.23
CA GLY A 262 8.03 21.81 14.75
C GLY A 262 8.91 20.86 15.57
N ARG A 263 8.33 20.02 16.44
CA ARG A 263 9.11 18.99 17.16
C ARG A 263 9.54 17.90 16.18
N SER A 264 10.86 17.78 16.03
CA SER A 264 11.51 16.72 15.27
C SER A 264 11.12 15.36 15.84
N PHE A 265 10.61 14.47 15.00
CA PHE A 265 10.46 13.05 15.31
C PHE A 265 11.83 12.48 15.74
N ASP A 266 11.86 11.64 16.78
CA ASP A 266 13.11 11.03 17.26
C ASP A 266 13.60 9.97 16.26
N LEU A 267 14.83 10.14 15.80
CA LEU A 267 15.52 9.28 14.85
C LEU A 267 15.67 7.83 15.37
N SER A 268 15.68 7.63 16.69
CA SER A 268 15.82 6.32 17.31
C SER A 268 14.66 5.36 16.96
N ALA A 269 13.44 5.89 16.79
CA ALA A 269 12.25 5.10 16.48
C ALA A 269 12.31 4.49 15.07
N TYR A 270 12.93 5.19 14.11
CA TYR A 270 13.08 4.70 12.75
C TYR A 270 14.02 3.48 12.69
N GLU A 271 15.20 3.55 13.32
CA GLU A 271 16.16 2.43 13.28
C GLU A 271 15.59 1.18 13.94
N ASN A 272 14.79 1.36 15.00
CA ASN A 272 14.04 0.27 15.62
C ASN A 272 13.05 -0.37 14.64
N ILE A 273 12.19 0.44 14.00
CA ILE A 273 11.21 -0.01 12.98
C ILE A 273 11.94 -0.74 11.85
N ARG A 274 13.00 -0.15 11.31
CA ARG A 274 13.78 -0.71 10.21
C ARG A 274 14.31 -2.11 10.51
N SER A 275 14.85 -2.31 11.71
CA SER A 275 15.40 -3.62 12.11
C SER A 275 14.35 -4.74 12.19
N LEU A 276 13.08 -4.39 12.23
CA LEU A 276 11.96 -5.32 12.40
C LEU A 276 11.28 -5.70 11.09
N ILE A 277 11.54 -5.00 9.98
CA ILE A 277 10.93 -5.31 8.67
C ILE A 277 11.42 -6.69 8.23
N PRO A 278 10.54 -7.72 8.19
CA PRO A 278 10.97 -9.04 7.76
C PRO A 278 11.35 -8.98 6.28
N LYS A 279 12.48 -9.60 5.91
CA LYS A 279 12.93 -9.68 4.50
C LYS A 279 11.88 -10.30 3.55
N GLN A 280 10.91 -11.00 4.10
CA GLN A 280 9.83 -11.72 3.40
C GLN A 280 8.64 -10.81 3.07
N TRP A 281 8.47 -9.70 3.80
CA TRP A 281 7.46 -8.72 3.46
C TRP A 281 8.06 -7.93 2.32
N GLY A 282 7.49 -8.06 1.12
CA GLY A 282 7.99 -7.38 -0.08
C GLY A 282 8.34 -5.95 0.29
N ALA A 283 9.62 -5.60 0.16
CA ALA A 283 10.16 -4.49 0.96
C ALA A 283 9.47 -3.14 0.66
N ASN A 284 8.79 -3.07 -0.47
CA ASN A 284 7.99 -1.96 -0.96
C ASN A 284 6.83 -1.56 -0.04
N VAL A 285 6.25 -2.50 0.72
CA VAL A 285 5.08 -2.27 1.59
C VAL A 285 5.32 -1.17 2.62
N PHE A 286 6.53 -1.14 3.19
CA PHE A 286 6.90 -0.19 4.23
C PHE A 286 8.00 0.75 3.80
N GLN A 287 8.96 0.28 3.00
CA GLN A 287 10.11 1.11 2.64
C GLN A 287 9.71 2.28 1.75
N VAL A 288 8.79 2.11 0.79
CA VAL A 288 8.33 3.21 -0.07
C VAL A 288 7.59 4.28 0.74
N PRO A 289 6.58 3.95 1.57
CA PRO A 289 5.98 4.95 2.47
C PRO A 289 7.01 5.64 3.38
N LEU A 290 7.94 4.88 3.95
CA LEU A 290 8.95 5.40 4.87
C LEU A 290 9.96 6.32 4.18
N MET A 291 10.35 5.97 2.94
CA MET A 291 11.16 6.81 2.06
C MET A 291 10.51 8.17 1.86
N LEU A 292 9.23 8.19 1.47
CA LEU A 292 8.49 9.44 1.23
C LEU A 292 8.39 10.30 2.48
N VAL A 293 8.07 9.67 3.62
CA VAL A 293 7.99 10.36 4.91
C VAL A 293 9.33 10.99 5.27
N LYS A 294 10.44 10.26 5.09
CA LYS A 294 11.79 10.76 5.41
C LYS A 294 12.25 11.86 4.46
N MET A 295 12.02 11.71 3.16
CA MET A 295 12.29 12.76 2.18
C MET A 295 11.54 14.04 2.51
N ARG A 296 10.25 13.95 2.86
CA ARG A 296 9.42 15.09 3.26
C ARG A 296 9.92 15.74 4.56
N GLN A 297 10.27 14.94 5.57
CA GLN A 297 10.85 15.43 6.82
C GLN A 297 12.17 16.18 6.57
N TYR A 298 13.01 15.68 5.67
CA TYR A 298 14.24 16.33 5.27
C TYR A 298 13.99 17.63 4.50
N ALA A 299 13.09 17.61 3.51
CA ALA A 299 12.70 18.79 2.73
C ALA A 299 12.22 19.94 3.62
N ARG A 300 11.47 19.63 4.69
CA ARG A 300 11.02 20.62 5.68
C ARG A 300 12.14 21.11 6.60
N ALA A 301 13.11 20.25 6.93
CA ALA A 301 14.16 20.56 7.90
C ALA A 301 15.40 21.24 7.28
N SER A 302 15.59 21.15 5.96
CA SER A 302 16.80 21.59 5.26
C SER A 302 17.13 23.07 5.46
N ASN A 303 16.11 23.93 5.65
CA ASN A 303 16.30 25.37 5.85
C ASN A 303 16.85 25.74 7.24
N ASN A 304 16.72 24.87 8.25
CA ASN A 304 17.03 25.21 9.65
C ASN A 304 18.05 24.27 10.31
N SER A 305 18.49 23.22 9.62
CA SER A 305 19.37 22.20 10.18
C SER A 305 20.85 22.57 10.03
N SER A 306 21.68 22.21 11.02
CA SER A 306 23.14 22.32 10.88
C SER A 306 23.65 21.42 9.75
N PRO A 307 24.78 21.76 9.09
CA PRO A 307 25.34 20.94 8.01
C PRO A 307 25.58 19.48 8.41
N SER A 308 26.04 19.23 9.65
CA SER A 308 26.27 17.88 10.16
C SER A 308 24.98 17.08 10.32
N LEU A 309 23.91 17.72 10.82
CA LEU A 309 22.60 17.07 10.97
C LEU A 309 21.96 16.80 9.61
N ARG A 310 22.10 17.74 8.67
CA ARG A 310 21.63 17.58 7.28
C ARG A 310 22.32 16.37 6.64
N LYS A 311 23.64 16.27 6.75
CA LYS A 311 24.40 15.12 6.25
C LYS A 311 23.91 13.80 6.86
N LEU A 312 23.71 13.75 8.18
CA LEU A 312 23.22 12.55 8.86
C LEU A 312 21.84 12.12 8.34
N LYS A 313 20.90 13.06 8.19
CA LYS A 313 19.56 12.76 7.66
C LYS A 313 19.58 12.33 6.19
N MET A 314 20.47 12.92 5.38
CA MET A 314 20.64 12.51 3.99
C MET A 314 21.16 11.06 3.90
N MET A 315 22.13 10.67 4.74
CA MET A 315 22.62 9.29 4.78
C MET A 315 21.54 8.27 5.14
N GLU A 316 20.61 8.65 6.03
CA GLU A 316 19.44 7.83 6.37
C GLU A 316 18.52 7.64 5.16
N ILE A 317 18.22 8.73 4.43
CA ILE A 317 17.41 8.68 3.21
C ILE A 317 18.08 7.81 2.15
N VAL A 318 19.37 8.02 1.89
CA VAL A 318 20.18 7.24 0.94
C VAL A 318 20.08 5.74 1.23
N GLU A 319 20.18 5.36 2.51
CA GLU A 319 20.12 3.96 2.89
C GLU A 319 18.71 3.36 2.74
N ILE A 320 17.64 4.13 2.98
CA ILE A 320 16.27 3.69 2.66
C ILE A 320 16.11 3.51 1.16
N CYS A 321 16.54 4.49 0.38
CA CYS A 321 16.40 4.50 -1.08
C CYS A 321 17.17 3.34 -1.70
N ARG A 322 18.38 3.06 -1.20
CA ARG A 322 19.15 1.87 -1.58
C ARG A 322 18.37 0.58 -1.34
N GLN A 323 17.67 0.47 -0.22
CA GLN A 323 16.86 -0.72 0.08
C GLN A 323 15.64 -0.82 -0.83
N VAL A 324 14.95 0.29 -1.10
CA VAL A 324 13.83 0.33 -2.04
C VAL A 324 14.28 -0.15 -3.43
N GLU A 325 15.37 0.42 -3.95
CA GLU A 325 15.93 0.03 -5.26
C GLU A 325 16.40 -1.43 -5.28
N TYR A 326 17.06 -1.89 -4.21
CA TYR A 326 17.50 -3.29 -4.11
C TYR A 326 16.33 -4.26 -4.06
N SER A 327 15.26 -3.90 -3.37
CA SER A 327 14.09 -4.75 -3.18
C SER A 327 13.16 -4.78 -4.40
N ALA A 328 13.38 -3.86 -5.34
CA ALA A 328 12.84 -3.94 -6.68
C ALA A 328 13.66 -4.90 -7.59
N ASP A 329 14.62 -5.65 -7.03
CA ASP A 329 15.53 -6.56 -7.73
C ASP A 329 16.25 -5.92 -8.92
N PHE A 330 16.50 -4.61 -8.83
CA PHE A 330 17.02 -3.79 -9.91
C PHE A 330 16.20 -3.78 -11.20
N LEU A 331 14.97 -4.30 -11.16
CA LEU A 331 14.06 -4.31 -12.31
C LEU A 331 13.44 -2.94 -12.54
N LEU A 332 13.33 -2.12 -11.48
CA LEU A 332 12.58 -0.87 -11.54
C LEU A 332 13.37 0.27 -10.88
N PRO A 333 13.68 1.35 -11.60
CA PRO A 333 14.36 2.52 -11.06
C PRO A 333 13.37 3.37 -10.27
N VAL A 334 13.13 2.98 -9.02
CA VAL A 334 12.09 3.57 -8.18
C VAL A 334 12.30 5.07 -8.03
N LEU A 335 13.52 5.51 -7.74
CA LEU A 335 13.82 6.93 -7.53
C LEU A 335 13.70 7.74 -8.81
N ARG A 336 14.19 7.23 -9.94
CA ARG A 336 14.09 7.96 -11.22
C ARG A 336 12.65 8.01 -11.72
N SER A 337 11.85 6.99 -11.43
CA SER A 337 10.42 6.98 -11.78
C SER A 337 9.59 8.05 -11.05
N LEU A 338 10.10 8.60 -9.95
CA LEU A 338 9.46 9.72 -9.25
C LEU A 338 9.57 11.05 -10.01
N PHE A 339 10.44 11.17 -11.02
CA PHE A 339 10.57 12.42 -11.75
C PHE A 339 9.38 12.66 -12.70
N PRO A 340 8.93 13.92 -12.86
CA PRO A 340 7.84 14.26 -13.76
C PRO A 340 8.07 13.77 -15.20
N ASP A 341 9.28 13.98 -15.68
CA ASP A 341 9.75 13.69 -17.05
C ASP A 341 10.17 12.23 -17.26
N SER A 342 10.18 11.43 -16.19
CA SER A 342 10.47 10.00 -16.28
C SER A 342 9.60 9.32 -17.33
N ARG A 343 10.26 8.68 -18.30
CA ARG A 343 9.61 7.96 -19.41
C ARG A 343 9.15 6.57 -19.01
N GLN A 344 9.72 5.99 -17.97
CA GLN A 344 9.27 4.72 -17.42
C GLN A 344 7.90 4.90 -16.77
N ARG A 345 6.88 4.74 -17.60
CA ARG A 345 5.55 4.39 -17.14
C ARG A 345 5.61 2.94 -16.73
N TRP A 346 5.47 2.70 -15.44
CA TRP A 346 5.28 1.34 -14.97
C TRP A 346 3.95 0.88 -15.54
N GLY A 347 4.03 -0.05 -16.50
CA GLY A 347 2.85 -0.74 -16.93
C GLY A 347 2.28 -1.51 -15.74
N THR A 348 1.01 -1.87 -15.88
CA THR A 348 0.33 -2.60 -14.82
C THR A 348 1.08 -3.89 -14.48
N THR A 349 1.70 -4.52 -15.47
CA THR A 349 2.52 -5.73 -15.34
C THR A 349 3.78 -5.53 -14.48
N GLU A 350 4.51 -4.43 -14.65
CA GLU A 350 5.73 -4.14 -13.91
C GLU A 350 5.42 -3.80 -12.45
N VAL A 351 4.36 -3.01 -12.21
CA VAL A 351 3.85 -2.75 -10.85
C VAL A 351 3.43 -4.05 -10.18
N CYS A 352 2.68 -4.89 -10.90
CA CYS A 352 2.30 -6.21 -10.44
C CYS A 352 3.53 -7.05 -10.15
N GLY A 353 4.55 -7.06 -10.99
CA GLY A 353 5.80 -7.79 -10.74
C GLY A 353 6.51 -7.36 -9.45
N LEU A 354 6.60 -6.05 -9.19
CA LEU A 354 7.23 -5.48 -7.99
C LEU A 354 6.53 -5.89 -6.68
N LEU A 355 5.23 -6.17 -6.75
CA LEU A 355 4.41 -6.41 -5.56
C LEU A 355 4.02 -7.90 -5.46
N ALA A 356 3.67 -8.54 -6.56
CA ALA A 356 3.24 -9.94 -6.67
C ALA A 356 4.38 -10.96 -6.65
N ARG A 357 5.66 -10.55 -6.65
CA ARG A 357 6.80 -11.49 -6.47
C ARG A 357 6.73 -12.27 -5.15
N MET A 358 5.78 -11.96 -4.26
CA MET A 358 5.39 -12.80 -3.12
C MET A 358 4.68 -14.13 -3.47
N ARG A 359 4.26 -14.37 -4.72
CA ARG A 359 3.55 -15.62 -5.12
C ARG A 359 4.26 -16.48 -6.16
N GLY A 360 5.27 -15.95 -6.85
CA GLY A 360 5.88 -16.60 -8.02
C GLY A 360 6.67 -17.87 -7.73
N GLU A 361 7.18 -18.05 -6.51
CA GLU A 361 7.97 -19.25 -6.15
C GLU A 361 7.12 -20.47 -5.79
N ILE A 362 5.78 -20.39 -5.85
CA ILE A 362 4.89 -21.51 -5.47
C ILE A 362 4.26 -22.21 -6.69
N ILE A 363 4.42 -21.69 -7.91
CA ILE A 363 3.88 -22.31 -9.15
C ILE A 363 5.02 -22.79 -10.05
N GLU A 364 6.11 -23.26 -9.45
CA GLU A 364 7.00 -24.19 -10.13
C GLU A 364 6.68 -25.57 -9.57
N GLU A 365 6.27 -26.48 -10.46
CA GLU A 365 6.32 -27.92 -10.27
C GLU A 365 5.29 -28.52 -9.30
N GLU A 366 4.08 -28.77 -9.80
CA GLU A 366 3.48 -30.11 -9.67
C GLU A 366 2.43 -30.24 -10.77
N GLY A 367 2.84 -30.92 -11.84
CA GLY A 367 2.12 -30.95 -13.10
C GLY A 367 0.77 -31.66 -13.00
N GLU A 368 -0.27 -30.99 -13.48
CA GLU A 368 -1.54 -31.60 -13.84
C GLU A 368 -2.18 -30.78 -14.98
N GLU A 369 -2.18 -31.42 -16.16
CA GLU A 369 -3.10 -31.34 -17.30
C GLU A 369 -3.39 -29.96 -17.96
N GLU A 370 -2.95 -29.86 -19.24
CA GLU A 370 -3.25 -28.82 -20.24
C GLU A 370 -4.77 -28.66 -20.50
N GLU A 371 -5.53 -28.04 -19.62
CA GLU A 371 -6.89 -27.57 -19.94
C GLU A 371 -6.95 -26.04 -20.07
N ASP A 372 -7.08 -25.58 -21.32
CA ASP A 372 -7.47 -24.23 -21.78
C ASP A 372 -6.66 -23.03 -21.22
N SER A 373 -5.41 -22.91 -21.68
CA SER A 373 -4.49 -21.80 -21.35
C SER A 373 -4.79 -20.43 -22.02
N ASP A 374 -5.92 -20.28 -22.72
CA ASP A 374 -6.21 -19.07 -23.51
C ASP A 374 -6.98 -17.97 -22.74
N LYS A 375 -7.28 -18.16 -21.45
CA LYS A 375 -7.91 -17.09 -20.67
C LYS A 375 -6.87 -16.00 -20.35
N PRO A 376 -7.06 -14.75 -20.82
CA PRO A 376 -6.16 -13.66 -20.47
C PRO A 376 -6.13 -13.49 -18.95
N TYR A 377 -4.94 -13.34 -18.39
CA TYR A 377 -4.73 -13.10 -16.97
C TYR A 377 -5.56 -11.89 -16.51
N GLU A 378 -6.51 -12.12 -15.59
CA GLU A 378 -7.29 -11.07 -14.96
C GLU A 378 -6.61 -10.61 -13.68
N MET A 379 -6.17 -9.36 -13.64
CA MET A 379 -5.59 -8.78 -12.44
C MET A 379 -6.58 -8.77 -11.27
N ASN A 380 -6.08 -9.10 -10.08
CA ASN A 380 -6.88 -9.02 -8.87
C ASN A 380 -7.07 -7.55 -8.39
N ALA A 381 -7.97 -7.33 -7.43
CA ALA A 381 -8.30 -5.99 -6.95
C ALA A 381 -7.11 -5.26 -6.28
N TRP A 382 -6.17 -6.02 -5.72
CA TRP A 382 -5.01 -5.47 -5.04
C TRP A 382 -3.97 -4.99 -6.06
N GLU A 383 -3.65 -5.78 -7.06
CA GLU A 383 -2.79 -5.41 -8.20
C GLU A 383 -3.27 -4.12 -8.91
N ASN A 384 -4.59 -4.00 -9.07
CA ASN A 384 -5.21 -2.77 -9.58
C ASN A 384 -4.97 -1.57 -8.64
N SER A 385 -5.07 -1.79 -7.32
CA SER A 385 -4.78 -0.77 -6.31
C SER A 385 -3.33 -0.33 -6.35
N CYS A 386 -2.41 -1.28 -6.49
CA CYS A 386 -0.98 -1.04 -6.59
C CYS A 386 -0.61 -0.14 -7.78
N SER A 387 -1.15 -0.43 -8.97
CA SER A 387 -0.95 0.41 -10.15
C SER A 387 -1.42 1.85 -9.91
N LEU A 388 -2.60 1.99 -9.33
CA LEU A 388 -3.15 3.31 -8.99
C LEU A 388 -2.29 4.05 -7.96
N PHE A 389 -1.79 3.35 -6.94
CA PHE A 389 -0.91 3.95 -5.96
C PHE A 389 0.39 4.44 -6.58
N TRP A 390 0.95 3.72 -7.55
CA TRP A 390 2.13 4.21 -8.27
C TRP A 390 1.86 5.47 -9.08
N MET A 391 0.72 5.52 -9.76
CA MET A 391 0.30 6.74 -10.43
C MET A 391 0.18 7.90 -9.44
N MET A 392 -0.42 7.65 -8.26
CA MET A 392 -0.49 8.65 -7.19
C MET A 392 0.89 9.02 -6.66
N LEU A 393 1.82 8.08 -6.52
CA LEU A 393 3.19 8.33 -6.06
C LEU A 393 3.95 9.24 -7.01
N LYS A 394 3.79 9.03 -8.33
CA LYS A 394 4.30 9.97 -9.32
C LYS A 394 3.66 11.34 -9.10
N ASP A 395 2.35 11.43 -8.90
CA ASP A 395 1.73 12.74 -8.69
C ASP A 395 2.10 13.38 -7.32
N CYS A 396 2.62 12.61 -6.35
CA CYS A 396 2.95 13.12 -5.01
C CYS A 396 3.99 14.23 -4.98
N TYR A 397 4.93 14.27 -5.94
CA TYR A 397 5.98 15.29 -5.91
C TYR A 397 5.44 16.71 -6.13
N ALA A 398 4.28 16.85 -6.79
CA ALA A 398 3.64 18.14 -7.00
C ALA A 398 3.20 18.80 -5.67
N PHE A 399 3.20 18.06 -4.57
CA PHE A 399 2.55 18.44 -3.31
C PHE A 399 3.50 18.56 -2.12
N THR A 400 4.73 18.07 -2.27
CA THR A 400 5.76 18.28 -1.26
C THR A 400 6.81 19.22 -1.84
N PRO A 401 6.79 20.52 -1.49
CA PRO A 401 7.81 21.46 -1.94
C PRO A 401 9.20 20.90 -1.67
N ASN A 402 10.08 21.04 -2.66
CA ASN A 402 11.48 20.60 -2.63
C ASN A 402 11.69 19.08 -2.56
N ILE A 403 10.65 18.24 -2.65
CA ILE A 403 10.88 16.78 -2.62
C ILE A 403 11.69 16.29 -3.81
N LEU A 404 11.53 16.91 -4.99
CA LEU A 404 12.36 16.60 -6.16
C LEU A 404 13.82 16.95 -5.90
N ASP A 405 14.10 18.12 -5.30
CA ASP A 405 15.46 18.49 -4.90
C ASP A 405 16.06 17.46 -3.92
N VAL A 406 15.23 16.91 -3.02
CA VAL A 406 15.68 15.84 -2.11
C VAL A 406 15.95 14.54 -2.85
N VAL A 407 15.12 14.17 -3.83
CA VAL A 407 15.34 12.98 -4.67
C VAL A 407 16.63 13.14 -5.47
N GLU A 408 16.86 14.29 -6.09
CA GLU A 408 18.11 14.62 -6.80
C GLU A 408 19.33 14.55 -5.88
N GLU A 409 19.30 15.24 -4.74
CA GLU A 409 20.39 15.22 -3.75
C GLU A 409 20.66 13.79 -3.24
N THR A 410 19.61 12.97 -3.09
CA THR A 410 19.74 11.57 -2.70
C THR A 410 20.41 10.73 -3.78
N ILE A 411 20.00 10.88 -5.06
CA ILE A 411 20.60 10.17 -6.19
C ILE A 411 22.08 10.53 -6.35
N GLU A 412 22.42 11.82 -6.21
CA GLU A 412 23.81 12.27 -6.24
C GLU A 412 24.63 11.64 -5.12
N GLU A 413 24.09 11.60 -3.90
CA GLU A 413 24.80 11.04 -2.75
C GLU A 413 24.93 9.51 -2.83
N MET A 414 23.92 8.81 -3.35
CA MET A 414 24.02 7.38 -3.70
C MET A 414 25.15 7.14 -4.71
N THR A 415 25.21 7.95 -5.76
CA THR A 415 26.24 7.85 -6.80
C THR A 415 27.64 8.08 -6.23
N LYS A 416 27.83 9.06 -5.34
CA LYS A 416 29.11 9.32 -4.65
C LYS A 416 29.57 8.13 -3.79
N GLN A 417 28.64 7.35 -3.25
CA GLN A 417 28.94 6.15 -2.46
C GLN A 417 29.14 4.89 -3.32
N GLY A 418 29.08 5.00 -4.65
CA GLY A 418 29.16 3.87 -5.55
C GLY A 418 27.91 2.98 -5.52
N ILE A 419 26.78 3.50 -5.02
CA ILE A 419 25.49 2.83 -5.08
C ILE A 419 24.88 3.16 -6.44
N ASN A 420 24.80 2.15 -7.31
CA ASN A 420 24.18 2.31 -8.62
C ASN A 420 22.67 2.55 -8.46
N VAL A 421 22.22 3.76 -8.81
CA VAL A 421 20.80 4.02 -9.08
C VAL A 421 20.53 3.55 -10.50
N ILE A 422 19.53 2.67 -10.65
CA ILE A 422 19.17 2.08 -11.94
C ILE A 422 18.88 3.22 -12.93
N ALA A 423 19.51 3.19 -14.09
CA ALA A 423 19.27 4.17 -15.13
C ALA A 423 17.87 3.97 -15.72
N GLU A 424 17.25 5.06 -16.16
CA GLU A 424 16.07 4.91 -17.01
C GLU A 424 16.49 4.27 -18.33
N ASP A 425 15.66 3.36 -18.83
CA ASP A 425 15.82 2.86 -20.18
C ASP A 425 15.54 4.02 -21.16
N PRO A 426 16.54 4.49 -21.93
CA PRO A 426 16.35 5.59 -22.87
C PRO A 426 15.36 5.24 -23.99
N GLU A 427 15.14 3.94 -24.25
CA GLU A 427 14.21 3.43 -25.25
C GLU A 427 12.80 3.20 -24.69
N ALA A 428 12.57 3.45 -23.39
CA ALA A 428 11.24 3.36 -22.81
C ALA A 428 10.27 4.31 -23.53
N PRO A 429 9.09 3.83 -23.97
CA PRO A 429 8.12 4.64 -24.69
C PRO A 429 7.64 5.80 -23.83
N THR A 430 7.61 6.98 -24.41
CA THR A 430 7.13 8.20 -23.76
C THR A 430 5.67 8.09 -23.35
N ALA A 431 5.25 9.00 -22.48
CA ALA A 431 3.87 9.16 -22.07
C ALA A 431 2.87 9.22 -23.24
N ALA A 432 3.23 9.95 -24.30
CA ALA A 432 2.41 10.08 -25.49
C ALA A 432 2.40 8.77 -26.29
N GLU A 433 3.56 8.16 -26.51
CA GLU A 433 3.69 6.88 -27.22
C GLU A 433 2.94 5.74 -26.53
N PHE A 434 2.95 5.69 -25.20
CA PHE A 434 2.19 4.69 -24.44
C PHE A 434 0.69 4.95 -24.50
N THR A 435 0.23 6.21 -24.42
CA THR A 435 -1.19 6.54 -24.55
C THR A 435 -1.70 6.29 -25.98
N ASP A 436 -0.89 6.56 -26.99
CA ASP A 436 -1.17 6.23 -28.38
C ASP A 436 -1.19 4.71 -28.59
N PHE A 437 -0.27 3.97 -27.99
CA PHE A 437 -0.25 2.51 -28.00
C PHE A 437 -1.48 1.90 -27.32
N VAL A 438 -1.86 2.38 -26.14
CA VAL A 438 -3.08 1.92 -25.43
C VAL A 438 -4.33 2.27 -26.23
N SER A 439 -4.39 3.46 -26.83
CA SER A 439 -5.50 3.87 -27.69
C SER A 439 -5.59 3.00 -28.94
N TYR A 440 -4.45 2.73 -29.58
CA TYR A 440 -4.32 1.81 -30.70
C TYR A 440 -4.75 0.38 -30.34
N MET A 441 -4.33 -0.14 -29.18
CA MET A 441 -4.75 -1.47 -28.70
C MET A 441 -6.24 -1.51 -28.39
N ALA A 442 -6.81 -0.45 -27.80
CA ALA A 442 -8.24 -0.33 -27.54
C ALA A 442 -9.05 -0.22 -28.85
N ASP A 443 -8.55 0.50 -29.86
CA ASP A 443 -9.16 0.58 -31.19
C ASP A 443 -9.05 -0.74 -31.95
N ARG A 444 -7.95 -1.47 -31.82
CA ARG A 444 -7.76 -2.82 -32.37
C ARG A 444 -8.73 -3.83 -31.75
N GLN A 445 -9.02 -3.72 -30.45
CA GLN A 445 -10.03 -4.53 -29.78
C GLN A 445 -11.46 -4.13 -30.19
N ARG A 446 -11.73 -2.84 -30.39
CA ARG A 446 -13.04 -2.34 -30.86
C ARG A 446 -13.33 -2.69 -32.32
N SER A 447 -12.30 -2.77 -33.16
CA SER A 447 -12.44 -2.90 -34.62
C SER A 447 -12.62 -4.35 -35.09
N GLY A 448 -12.43 -5.35 -34.23
CA GLY A 448 -12.63 -6.76 -34.58
C GLY A 448 -11.66 -7.22 -35.67
N LEU A 449 -10.58 -7.89 -35.27
CA LEU A 449 -9.55 -8.52 -36.12
C LEU A 449 -9.98 -8.75 -37.58
N SER A 450 -9.58 -7.87 -38.51
CA SER A 450 -9.51 -8.19 -39.94
C SER A 450 -8.70 -7.23 -40.83
N ALA A 451 -7.89 -6.32 -40.30
CA ALA A 451 -6.94 -5.57 -41.14
C ALA A 451 -5.65 -5.20 -40.39
N LEU A 452 -4.53 -5.78 -40.81
CA LEU A 452 -3.21 -5.21 -40.56
C LEU A 452 -3.05 -3.96 -41.46
N PRO A 453 -2.45 -2.86 -40.97
CA PRO A 453 -2.10 -1.76 -41.84
C PRO A 453 -1.02 -2.24 -42.84
N PRO A 454 -1.20 -2.04 -44.16
CA PRO A 454 -0.13 -2.28 -45.11
C PRO A 454 0.94 -1.21 -44.93
N GLY A 455 2.18 -1.60 -44.58
CA GLY A 455 3.35 -0.73 -44.78
C GLY A 455 4.24 -0.41 -43.58
N PHE A 456 4.26 -1.18 -42.48
CA PHE A 456 5.18 -0.87 -41.35
C PHE A 456 6.55 -1.56 -41.40
N PHE A 457 6.85 -2.34 -42.43
CA PHE A 457 8.19 -2.92 -42.66
C PHE A 457 8.53 -2.94 -44.15
N GLU A 458 8.84 -1.77 -44.72
CA GLU A 458 9.60 -1.66 -45.97
C GLU A 458 10.51 -0.44 -45.85
N ASP A 459 11.74 -0.66 -45.41
CA ASP A 459 12.99 -0.06 -45.94
C ASP A 459 14.11 -0.13 -44.90
N GLN A 460 14.85 -1.24 -44.91
CA GLN A 460 16.29 -1.23 -44.64
C GLN A 460 16.99 -2.05 -45.72
N ASN A 461 17.26 -1.39 -46.84
CA ASN A 461 18.35 -1.71 -47.75
C ASN A 461 18.82 -0.39 -48.37
N HIS A 462 19.74 0.29 -47.69
CA HIS A 462 20.82 1.05 -48.31
C HIS A 462 21.95 1.35 -47.33
#